data_AF-A0A1H8VIG7-F1
#
_entry.id   AF-A0A1H8VIG7-F1
#
_cell.length_a   1.000
_cell.length_b   1.000
_cell.length_c   1.000
_cell.angle_alpha   90.00
_cell.angle_beta   90.00
_cell.angle_gamma   90.00
#
_symmetry.space_group_name_H-M   'P 1'
#
loop_
_entity.id
_entity.type
_entity.pdbx_description
1 polymer ?
#
loop_
_entity_poly.entity_id
_entity_poly.type
_entity_poly.pdbx_seq_one_letter_code
_entity_poly.pdbx_strand_id
1 'polypeptide(L)'
;MQRMKIEPDYVFQHDRYDEVLVLGVIQRYESYDTDKATGVEGGVHVRYANHWDGYGPMFGSAHIDPIERFIAEIGDKLREFNRI
;
A
#
# COMPACT_ATOMS: atom_id res chain seq x y z
N MET A 1 15.65 -10.81 -12.70
CA MET A 1 14.82 -10.63 -11.49
C MET A 1 13.54 -9.94 -11.92
N GLN A 2 12.40 -10.61 -11.81
CA GLN A 2 11.11 -10.02 -12.14
C GLN A 2 10.83 -8.92 -11.09
N ARG A 3 10.56 -7.68 -11.53
CA ARG A 3 10.16 -6.61 -10.60
C ARG A 3 8.83 -7.03 -9.97
N MET A 4 8.81 -7.14 -8.64
CA MET A 4 7.59 -7.38 -7.88
C MET A 4 6.61 -6.21 -8.15
N LYS A 5 5.38 -6.55 -8.53
CA LYS A 5 4.35 -5.58 -8.89
C LYS A 5 3.47 -5.31 -7.67
N ILE A 6 3.51 -4.10 -7.15
CA ILE A 6 2.67 -3.67 -6.02
C ILE A 6 1.49 -2.89 -6.58
N GLU A 7 0.29 -3.47 -6.49
CA GLU A 7 -0.94 -2.90 -7.05
C GLU A 7 -2.10 -3.05 -6.07
N PRO A 8 -3.11 -2.16 -6.15
CA PRO A 8 -4.35 -2.32 -5.41
C PRO A 8 -4.96 -3.71 -5.59
N ASP A 9 -5.67 -4.16 -4.56
CA ASP A 9 -6.37 -5.44 -4.51
C ASP A 9 -5.44 -6.66 -4.60
N TYR A 10 -4.14 -6.51 -4.35
CA TYR A 10 -3.22 -7.64 -4.15
C TYR A 10 -3.05 -7.94 -2.66
N VAL A 11 -3.05 -9.23 -2.32
CA VAL A 11 -2.75 -9.72 -0.98
C VAL A 11 -1.34 -10.31 -0.97
N PHE A 12 -0.50 -9.82 -0.05
CA PHE A 12 0.88 -10.28 0.15
C PHE A 12 1.05 -10.88 1.53
N GLN A 13 2.00 -11.82 1.65
CA GLN A 13 2.56 -12.18 2.94
C GLN A 13 3.33 -10.97 3.51
N HIS A 14 3.24 -10.73 4.81
CA HIS A 14 3.91 -9.64 5.51
C HIS A 14 4.52 -10.13 6.82
N ASP A 15 5.77 -9.78 7.07
CA ASP A 15 6.55 -10.29 8.21
C ASP A 15 5.88 -10.01 9.57
N ARG A 16 5.27 -8.83 9.70
CA ARG A 16 4.60 -8.39 10.94
C ARG A 16 3.14 -8.80 11.08
N TYR A 17 2.40 -8.87 9.97
CA TYR A 17 0.94 -8.88 9.96
C TYR A 17 0.34 -10.14 9.35
N ASP A 18 1.19 -11.10 8.96
CA ASP A 18 0.84 -12.31 8.22
C ASP A 18 0.34 -12.00 6.81
N GLU A 19 -0.90 -11.55 6.63
CA GLU A 19 -1.41 -11.12 5.34
C GLU A 19 -1.72 -9.62 5.32
N VAL A 20 -1.41 -8.95 4.22
CA VAL A 20 -1.79 -7.55 3.98
C VAL A 20 -2.44 -7.35 2.63
N LEU A 21 -3.51 -6.55 2.59
CA LEU A 21 -4.18 -6.11 1.37
C LEU A 21 -3.63 -4.75 0.93
N VAL A 22 -3.08 -4.68 -0.28
CA VAL A 22 -2.67 -3.41 -0.88
C VAL A 22 -3.91 -2.62 -1.28
N LEU A 23 -4.01 -1.39 -0.77
CA LEU A 23 -5.08 -0.45 -1.08
C LEU A 23 -4.67 0.52 -2.20
N GLY A 24 -3.36 0.73 -2.37
CA GLY A 24 -2.80 1.43 -3.52
C GLY A 24 -1.42 2.02 -3.28
N VAL A 25 -0.80 2.48 -4.37
CA VAL A 25 0.48 3.19 -4.36
C VAL A 25 0.21 4.67 -4.55
N ILE A 26 0.74 5.51 -3.65
CA ILE A 26 0.46 6.95 -3.60
C ILE A 26 1.76 7.76 -3.59
N GLN A 27 1.76 8.89 -4.28
CA GLN A 27 2.79 9.92 -4.09
C GLN A 27 2.41 10.75 -2.86
N ARG A 28 3.30 10.86 -1.88
CA ARG A 28 3.14 11.81 -0.77
C ARG A 28 3.95 13.07 -1.07
N TYR A 29 3.45 14.19 -0.58
CA TYR A 29 4.12 15.48 -0.65
C TYR A 29 4.38 15.97 0.77
N GLU A 30 5.57 16.48 1.03
CA GLU A 30 5.90 17.15 2.30
C GLU A 30 5.20 18.51 2.40
N SER A 31 5.05 19.18 1.26
CA SER A 31 4.26 20.39 1.11
C SER A 31 3.65 20.44 -0.30
N TYR A 32 2.46 21.01 -0.43
CA TYR A 32 1.78 21.14 -1.71
C TYR A 32 1.05 22.48 -1.81
N ASP A 33 1.36 23.26 -2.85
CA ASP A 33 0.68 24.50 -3.22
C ASP A 33 -0.44 24.14 -4.21
N THR A 34 -1.68 24.26 -3.74
CA THR A 34 -2.87 23.90 -4.54
C THR A 34 -3.12 24.87 -5.68
N ASP A 35 -2.73 26.13 -5.55
CA ASP A 35 -2.97 27.16 -6.57
C ASP A 35 -2.01 26.99 -7.74
N LYS A 36 -0.77 26.57 -7.44
CA LYS A 36 0.28 26.33 -8.44
C LYS A 36 0.37 24.89 -8.91
N ALA A 37 -0.43 23.98 -8.33
CA ALA A 37 -0.38 22.54 -8.56
C ALA A 37 1.05 21.98 -8.51
N THR A 38 1.83 22.41 -7.52
CA THR A 38 3.23 22.02 -7.34
C THR A 38 3.56 21.83 -5.86
N GLY A 39 4.58 21.04 -5.55
CA GLY A 39 4.93 20.73 -4.17
C GLY A 39 6.30 20.09 -4.03
N VAL A 40 6.73 19.94 -2.78
CA VAL A 40 7.92 19.17 -2.44
C VAL A 40 7.49 17.72 -2.29
N GLU A 41 7.98 16.86 -3.17
CA GLU A 41 7.71 15.43 -3.13
C GLU A 41 8.32 14.80 -1.88
N GLY A 42 7.51 14.05 -1.14
CA GLY A 42 7.91 13.24 0.01
C GLY A 42 8.10 11.76 -0.35
N GLY A 43 8.04 11.41 -1.63
CA GLY A 43 8.28 10.07 -2.15
C GLY A 43 7.05 9.17 -2.27
N VAL A 44 7.28 7.99 -2.82
CA VAL A 44 6.24 6.98 -3.12
C VAL A 44 5.99 6.10 -1.90
N HIS A 45 4.72 5.92 -1.58
CA HIS A 45 4.26 5.13 -0.44
C HIS A 45 3.24 4.08 -0.86
N VAL A 46 3.14 3.01 -0.08
CA VAL A 46 2.09 2.00 -0.21
C VAL A 46 1.11 2.18 0.93
N ARG A 47 -0.17 2.30 0.59
CA ARG A 47 -1.27 2.19 1.54
C ARG A 47 -1.75 0.75 1.53
N TYR A 48 -1.80 0.11 2.69
CA TYR A 48 -2.21 -1.29 2.84
C TYR A 48 -3.07 -1.48 4.09
N ALA A 49 -3.74 -2.62 4.21
CA ALA A 49 -4.53 -2.98 5.38
C ALA A 49 -4.03 -4.30 5.97
N ASN A 50 -3.92 -4.37 7.29
CA ASN A 50 -3.62 -5.62 8.00
C ASN A 50 -4.89 -6.38 8.42
N HIS A 51 -6.07 -5.85 8.12
CA HIS A 51 -7.36 -6.52 8.31
C HIS A 51 -8.40 -5.93 7.35
N TRP A 52 -9.13 -6.79 6.64
CA TRP A 52 -10.15 -6.39 5.68
C TRP A 52 -11.27 -7.42 5.65
N ASP A 53 -12.44 -7.00 5.18
CA ASP A 53 -13.57 -7.86 4.87
C ASP A 53 -13.77 -7.98 3.35
N GLY A 54 -14.91 -8.51 2.89
CA GLY A 54 -15.23 -8.64 1.47
C GLY A 54 -15.37 -7.32 0.69
N TYR A 55 -15.42 -6.17 1.38
CA TYR A 55 -15.55 -4.85 0.76
C TYR A 55 -14.24 -4.07 0.79
N GLY A 56 -13.40 -4.29 1.80
CA GLY A 56 -12.09 -3.67 1.91
C GLY A 56 -11.63 -3.48 3.36
N PRO A 57 -10.80 -2.47 3.64
CA PRO A 57 -10.13 -2.33 4.93
C PRO A 57 -11.13 -2.07 6.06
N MET A 58 -10.97 -2.81 7.17
CA MET A 58 -11.73 -2.51 8.39
C MET A 58 -11.27 -1.18 9.00
N PHE A 59 -12.14 -0.53 9.79
CA PHE A 59 -11.79 0.74 10.44
C PHE A 59 -10.53 0.60 11.31
N GLY A 60 -9.57 1.50 11.13
CA GLY A 60 -8.30 1.50 11.88
C GLY A 60 -7.26 0.46 11.43
N SER A 61 -7.53 -0.33 10.38
CA SER A 61 -6.59 -1.33 9.84
C SER A 61 -5.63 -0.80 8.79
N ALA A 62 -5.83 0.44 8.32
CA ALA A 62 -5.06 0.99 7.22
C ALA A 62 -3.72 1.57 7.72
N HIS A 63 -2.65 1.19 7.05
CA HIS A 63 -1.29 1.65 7.27
C HIS A 63 -0.74 2.32 6.00
N ILE A 64 0.29 3.14 6.17
CA ILE A 64 1.00 3.79 5.07
C ILE A 64 2.49 3.74 5.39
N ASP A 65 3.27 3.13 4.51
CA ASP A 65 4.74 3.08 4.61
C ASP A 65 5.40 3.50 3.28
N PRO A 66 6.65 3.99 3.31
CA PRO A 66 7.45 4.16 2.10
C PRO A 66 7.52 2.85 1.30
N ILE A 67 7.49 2.94 -0.02
CA ILE A 67 7.42 1.74 -0.88
C ILE A 67 8.61 0.80 -0.69
N GLU A 68 9.80 1.34 -0.46
CA GLU A 68 11.02 0.57 -0.23
C GLU A 68 10.93 -0.23 1.07
N ARG A 69 10.35 0.36 2.11
CA ARG A 69 10.12 -0.31 3.39
C ARG A 69 9.09 -1.42 3.25
N PHE A 70 7.97 -1.13 2.59
CA PHE A 70 6.92 -2.12 2.35
C PHE A 70 7.47 -3.32 1.56
N ILE A 71 8.25 -3.08 0.50
CA ILE A 71 8.89 -4.14 -0.29
C ILE A 71 9.84 -5.01 0.55
N ALA A 72 10.51 -4.43 1.55
CA ALA A 72 11.42 -5.16 2.42
C ALA A 72 10.70 -6.02 3.47
N GLU A 73 9.44 -5.70 3.80
CA GLU A 73 8.64 -6.37 4.84
C GLU A 73 7.61 -7.38 4.27
N ILE A 74 7.51 -7.50 2.94
CA ILE A 74 6.62 -8.46 2.27
C ILE A 74 7.35 -9.65 1.66
N GLY A 75 6.66 -10.79 1.66
CA GLY A 75 7.05 -12.01 0.94
C GLY A 75 6.31 -12.13 -0.40
N ASP A 76 5.86 -13.35 -0.71
CA ASP A 76 5.19 -13.65 -1.97
C ASP A 76 3.80 -12.97 -2.10
N LYS A 77 3.39 -12.68 -3.34
CA LYS A 77 1.99 -12.38 -3.66
C LYS A 77 1.18 -13.66 -3.45
N LEU A 78 0.23 -13.62 -2.54
CA LEU A 78 -0.62 -14.77 -2.20
C LEU A 78 -1.80 -14.89 -3.17
N ARG A 79 -2.53 -13.79 -3.36
CA ARG A 79 -3.75 -13.77 -4.19
C ARG A 79 -4.17 -12.36 -4.60
N GLU A 80 -5.13 -12.29 -5.51
CA GLU A 80 -5.91 -11.08 -5.77
C GLU A 80 -7.14 -11.08 -4.86
N PHE A 81 -7.51 -9.90 -4.41
CA PHE A 81 -8.67 -9.66 -3.59
C PHE A 81 -9.87 -9.35 -4.49
N ASN A 82 -10.82 -10.28 -4.51
CA ASN A 82 -12.08 -10.10 -5.21
C ASN A 82 -13.09 -9.51 -4.23
N ARG A 83 -13.48 -8.26 -4.46
CA ARG A 83 -14.54 -7.61 -3.69
C ARG A 83 -15.87 -8.32 -3.95
N ILE A 84 -16.70 -8.40 -2.90
CA ILE A 84 -18.07 -8.96 -2.95
C ILE A 84 -19.07 -7.91 -3.43
#